data_AF-A0A529L2X4-F1
#
_entry.id   AF-A0A529L2X4-F1
#
_cell.length_a   1.000
_cell.length_b   1.000
_cell.length_c   1.000
_cell.angle_alpha   90.00
_cell.angle_beta   90.00
_cell.angle_gamma   90.00
#
_symmetry.space_group_name_H-M   'P 1'
#
loop_
_entity.id
_entity.type
_entity.pdbx_description
1 polymer ?
#
loop_
_entity_poly.entity_id
_entity_poly.type
_entity_poly.pdbx_seq_one_letter_code
_entity_poly.pdbx_strand_id
1 'polypeptide(L)' 'TKEKAEWLKPGLVGRVKFLKGEEKLRHASLKDFREQT' A
#
# COMPACT_ATOMS: atom_id res chain seq x y z
N THR A 1 -16.98 19.54 -6.27
CA THR A 1 -15.56 19.24 -6.00
C THR A 1 -15.47 17.78 -5.59
N LYS A 2 -15.04 16.89 -6.50
CA LYS A 2 -14.94 15.46 -6.20
C LYS A 2 -13.64 15.23 -5.43
N GLU A 3 -13.70 14.55 -4.29
CA GLU A 3 -12.50 14.22 -3.52
C GLU A 3 -11.60 13.28 -4.34
N LYS A 4 -10.29 13.49 -4.29
CA LYS A 4 -9.32 12.71 -5.10
C LYS A 4 -9.04 11.32 -4.53
N ALA A 5 -9.58 11.01 -3.35
CA ALA A 5 -9.37 9.77 -2.63
C ALA A 5 -10.66 9.33 -1.93
N GLU A 6 -10.86 8.03 -1.85
CA GLU A 6 -12.00 7.40 -1.18
C GLU A 6 -11.49 6.47 -0.07
N TRP A 7 -12.19 6.46 1.07
CA TRP A 7 -11.87 5.55 2.17
C TRP A 7 -12.43 4.16 1.88
N LEU A 8 -11.57 3.15 1.95
CA LEU A 8 -11.95 1.75 1.75
C LEU A 8 -12.02 1.01 3.09
N LYS A 9 -12.84 -0.04 3.14
CA LYS A 9 -12.84 -0.98 4.26
C LYS A 9 -11.50 -1.75 4.29
N PRO A 10 -10.93 -2.03 5.47
CA PRO A 10 -9.74 -2.86 5.59
C PRO A 10 -9.94 -4.25 4.95
N GLY A 11 -8.93 -4.74 4.22
CA GLY A 11 -8.98 -6.05 3.57
C GLY A 11 -8.10 -6.17 2.32
N LEU A 12 -7.76 -5.03 1.71
CA LEU A 12 -6.79 -4.97 0.60
C LEU A 12 -5.37 -5.07 1.15
N VAL A 13 -4.63 -6.09 0.73
CA VAL A 13 -3.22 -6.30 1.12
C VAL A 13 -2.34 -6.21 -0.11
N GLY A 14 -1.26 -5.42 -0.03
CA GLY A 14 -0.30 -5.25 -1.11
C GLY A 14 1.13 -5.57 -0.67
N ARG A 15 1.94 -6.08 -1.59
CA ARG A 15 3.37 -6.25 -1.43
C ARG A 15 4.09 -4.98 -1.87
N VAL A 16 5.01 -4.49 -1.05
CA VAL A 16 5.79 -3.27 -1.34
C VAL A 16 7.28 -3.54 -1.30
N LYS A 17 8.05 -2.74 -2.05
CA LYS A 17 9.51 -2.64 -1.93
C LYS A 17 9.84 -1.32 -1.23
N PHE A 18 10.77 -1.36 -0.27
CA PHE A 18 11.22 -0.21 0.52
C PHE A 18 12.71 -0.33 0.84
N LEU A 19 13.32 0.74 1.38
CA LEU A 19 14.73 0.75 1.77
C LEU A 19 14.95 -0.01 3.08
N LYS A 20 16.01 -0.82 3.15
CA LYS A 20 16.34 -1.62 4.34
C LYS A 20 16.91 -0.71 5.43
N GLY A 21 16.51 -0.92 6.69
CA GLY A 21 17.04 -0.20 7.85
C GLY A 21 16.22 1.03 8.26
N GLU A 22 15.17 1.37 7.52
CA GLU A 22 14.21 2.40 7.89
C GLU A 22 13.19 1.87 8.92
N GLU A 23 12.82 2.70 9.91
CA GLU A 23 11.83 2.36 10.94
C GLU A 23 10.42 2.18 10.35
N LYS A 24 10.13 2.91 9.27
CA LYS A 24 8.86 2.84 8.52
C LYS A 24 9.15 2.58 7.05
N LEU A 25 8.13 2.20 6.29
CA LEU A 25 8.22 1.91 4.85
C LEU A 25 8.41 3.20 4.01
N ARG A 26 9.48 3.95 4.26
CA ARG A 26 9.81 5.17 3.52
C ARG A 26 10.27 4.81 2.11
N HIS A 27 9.96 5.69 1.16
CA HIS A 27 10.24 5.50 -0.28
C HIS A 27 9.66 4.19 -0.83
N ALA A 28 8.54 3.73 -0.24
CA ALA A 28 7.90 2.50 -0.66
C ALA A 28 7.29 2.64 -2.05
N SER A 29 7.44 1.59 -2.85
CA SER A 29 6.73 1.42 -4.13
C SER A 29 5.91 0.13 -4.07
N LEU A 30 4.67 0.22 -4.51
CA LEU A 30 3.80 -0.94 -4.64
C LEU A 30 4.33 -1.88 -5.72
N LYS A 31 4.33 -3.17 -5.44
CA LYS A 31 4.74 -4.21 -6.39
C LYS A 31 3.57 -5.00 -6.91
N ASP A 32 2.72 -5.47 -6.00
CA ASP A 32 1.58 -6.29 -6.38
C ASP A 32 0.51 -6.28 -5.28
N PHE A 33 -0.70 -6.71 -5.62
CA PHE A 33 -1.79 -6.95 -4.68
C PHE A 33 -1.92 -8.45 -4.40
N ARG A 34 -2.29 -8.81 -3.18
CA ARG A 34 -2.66 -10.19 -2.85
C ARG A 34 -4.13 -10.38 -3.18
N GLU A 35 -4.43 -11.17 -4.19
CA GLU A 35 -5.80 -11.64 -4.44
C GLU A 35 -6.20 -12.58 -3.29
N GLN A 36 -7.31 -12.29 -2.62
CA GLN A 36 -7.89 -13.24 -1.67
C GLN A 36 -8.42 -14.43 -2.47
N THR A 37 -7.92 -15.63 -2.15
CA THR A 37 -8.40 -16.90 -2.71
C THR A 37 -9.79 -17.22 -2.19
#